data_AF-A0A4R2RFE1-F1
#
_entry.id   AF-A0A4R2RFE1-F1
#
_cell.length_a   1.000
_cell.length_b   1.000
_cell.length_c   1.000
_cell.angle_alpha   90.00
_cell.angle_beta   90.00
_cell.angle_gamma   90.00
#
_symmetry.space_group_name_H-M   'P 1'
#
loop_
_entity.id
_entity.type
_entity.pdbx_description
1 polymer ?
#
loop_
_entity_poly.entity_id
_entity_poly.type
_entity_poly.pdbx_seq_one_letter_code
_entity_poly.pdbx_strand_id
1 'polypeptide(L)'
;MGMVKRDIDKGRRMADVIDYGSTAALKTALRSLHKLKLGAEQGCPTAQAILIDLKTALGEYQSEKARGRAAVTERQKEAIVLHLIDDRSIQETAELLGVDPTAISHRVSSGLKRIVQFLQTGRAAS
;
A
#
# COMPACT_ATOMS: atom_id res chain seq x y z
N MET A 1 -30.48 -10.63 2.32
CA MET A 1 -29.42 -9.94 3.10
C MET A 1 -28.09 -10.73 3.23
N GLY A 2 -27.87 -11.83 2.48
CA GLY A 2 -26.71 -12.75 2.68
C GLY A 2 -25.62 -12.77 1.58
N MET A 3 -25.70 -11.92 0.56
CA MET A 3 -24.63 -11.79 -0.47
C MET A 3 -23.65 -10.67 -0.12
N VAL A 4 -24.15 -9.51 0.30
CA VAL A 4 -23.33 -8.32 0.63
C VAL A 4 -22.30 -8.60 1.74
N LYS A 5 -22.66 -9.41 2.76
CA LYS A 5 -21.71 -9.83 3.81
C LYS A 5 -20.58 -10.72 3.28
N ARG A 6 -20.86 -11.59 2.30
CA ARG A 6 -19.84 -12.52 1.74
C ARG A 6 -18.81 -11.79 0.89
N ASP A 7 -19.22 -10.76 0.16
CA ASP A 7 -18.30 -9.96 -0.66
C ASP A 7 -17.47 -9.00 0.18
N ILE A 8 -18.05 -8.45 1.26
CA ILE A 8 -17.31 -7.68 2.27
C ILE A 8 -16.29 -8.57 2.99
N ASP A 9 -16.66 -9.81 3.35
CA ASP A 9 -15.72 -10.77 3.97
C ASP A 9 -14.64 -11.25 2.99
N LYS A 10 -14.93 -11.37 1.69
CA LYS A 10 -13.91 -11.63 0.66
C LYS A 10 -12.93 -10.47 0.52
N GLY A 11 -13.43 -9.23 0.51
CA GLY A 11 -12.60 -8.02 0.50
C GLY A 11 -11.74 -7.89 1.77
N ARG A 12 -12.30 -8.26 2.93
CA ARG A 12 -11.59 -8.30 4.22
C ARG A 12 -10.50 -9.38 4.23
N ARG A 13 -10.79 -10.58 3.70
CA ARG A 13 -9.79 -11.65 3.53
C ARG A 13 -8.72 -11.30 2.51
N MET A 14 -9.01 -10.54 1.45
CA MET A 14 -7.98 -10.10 0.50
C MET A 14 -6.95 -9.15 1.14
N ALA A 15 -7.34 -8.37 2.16
CA ALA A 15 -6.42 -7.53 2.90
C ALA A 15 -5.50 -8.32 3.86
N ASP A 16 -5.84 -9.56 4.18
CA ASP A 16 -5.14 -10.42 5.15
C ASP A 16 -4.25 -11.52 4.49
N VAL A 17 -4.08 -11.55 3.15
CA VAL A 17 -3.58 -12.75 2.44
C VAL A 17 -2.23 -12.59 1.72
N ILE A 18 -1.59 -11.42 1.72
CA ILE A 18 -0.24 -11.33 1.13
C ILE A 18 0.82 -11.62 2.19
N ASP A 19 1.06 -12.91 2.41
CA ASP A 19 2.30 -13.39 3.01
C ASP A 19 3.44 -13.23 1.98
N TYR A 20 4.25 -12.19 2.16
CA TYR A 20 5.40 -11.91 1.29
C TYR A 20 6.52 -12.97 1.41
N GLY A 21 6.45 -13.89 2.38
CA GLY A 21 7.28 -15.09 2.45
C GLY A 21 6.85 -16.21 1.51
N SER A 22 5.66 -16.11 0.90
CA SER A 22 5.13 -17.08 -0.05
C SER A 22 5.39 -16.64 -1.49
N THR A 23 6.23 -17.41 -2.19
CA THR A 23 6.52 -17.24 -3.63
C THR A 23 5.26 -17.12 -4.49
N ALA A 24 4.14 -17.75 -4.10
CA ALA A 24 2.88 -17.68 -4.83
C ALA A 24 2.16 -16.33 -4.66
N ALA A 25 2.12 -15.80 -3.43
CA ALA A 25 1.55 -14.50 -3.14
C ALA A 25 2.39 -13.38 -3.79
N LEU A 26 3.72 -13.49 -3.71
CA LEU A 26 4.65 -12.58 -4.38
C LEU A 26 4.46 -12.58 -5.90
N LYS A 27 4.38 -13.75 -6.54
CA LYS A 27 4.09 -13.87 -7.99
C LYS A 27 2.77 -13.22 -8.37
N THR A 28 1.76 -13.33 -7.51
CA THR A 28 0.42 -12.75 -7.75
C THR A 28 0.48 -11.23 -7.66
N ALA A 29 1.12 -10.69 -6.62
CA ALA A 29 1.32 -9.26 -6.45
C ALA A 29 2.11 -8.64 -7.61
N LEU A 30 3.23 -9.28 -8.00
CA LEU A 30 4.06 -8.83 -9.12
C LEU A 30 3.32 -8.85 -10.46
N ARG A 31 2.54 -9.90 -10.76
CA ARG A 31 1.71 -9.94 -11.98
C ARG A 31 0.63 -8.86 -11.98
N SER A 32 -0.02 -8.63 -10.85
CA SER A 32 -1.05 -7.58 -10.72
C SER A 32 -0.45 -6.20 -10.95
N LEU A 33 0.71 -5.91 -10.34
CA LEU A 33 1.44 -4.66 -10.56
C LEU A 33 1.89 -4.50 -12.02
N HIS A 34 2.40 -5.56 -12.64
CA HIS A 34 2.85 -5.53 -14.03
C HIS A 34 1.68 -5.28 -14.99
N LYS A 35 0.55 -5.97 -14.82
CA LYS A 35 -0.67 -5.75 -15.61
C LYS A 35 -1.18 -4.32 -15.45
N LEU A 36 -1.14 -3.78 -14.24
CA LEU A 36 -1.54 -2.40 -13.95
C LEU A 36 -0.64 -1.40 -14.69
N LYS A 37 0.69 -1.55 -14.60
CA LYS A 37 1.66 -0.69 -15.30
C LYS A 37 1.46 -0.75 -16.82
N LEU A 38 1.41 -1.96 -17.38
CA LEU A 38 1.24 -2.17 -18.82
C LEU A 38 -0.08 -1.57 -19.33
N GLY A 39 -1.18 -1.76 -18.59
CA GLY A 39 -2.46 -1.13 -18.92
C GLY A 39 -2.36 0.40 -18.90
N ALA A 40 -1.67 0.99 -17.92
CA ALA A 40 -1.50 2.44 -17.83
C ALA A 40 -0.66 3.00 -19.00
N GLU A 41 0.42 2.31 -19.37
CA GLU A 41 1.28 2.65 -20.52
C GLU A 41 0.53 2.55 -21.86
N GLN A 42 -0.38 1.59 -21.99
CA GLN A 42 -1.26 1.42 -23.16
C GLN A 42 -2.44 2.40 -23.19
N GLY A 43 -2.51 3.36 -22.26
CA GLY A 43 -3.56 4.37 -22.25
C GLY A 43 -4.88 3.90 -21.65
N CYS A 44 -4.93 2.79 -20.90
CA CYS A 44 -6.14 2.37 -20.21
C CYS A 44 -6.48 3.36 -19.08
N PRO A 45 -7.60 4.11 -19.17
CA PRO A 45 -7.90 5.18 -18.20
C PRO A 45 -8.06 4.66 -16.77
N THR A 46 -8.65 3.47 -16.59
CA THR A 46 -8.83 2.85 -15.28
C THR A 46 -7.50 2.46 -14.65
N ALA A 47 -6.58 1.88 -15.43
CA ALA A 47 -5.25 1.52 -14.95
C ALA A 47 -4.44 2.76 -14.55
N GLN A 48 -4.55 3.84 -15.34
CA GLN A 48 -3.94 5.13 -15.03
C GLN A 48 -4.51 5.73 -13.74
N ALA A 49 -5.84 5.73 -13.57
CA ALA A 49 -6.48 6.24 -12.36
C ALA A 49 -6.02 5.49 -11.10
N ILE A 50 -6.01 4.14 -11.14
CA ILE A 50 -5.53 3.31 -10.02
C ILE A 50 -4.06 3.62 -9.70
N LEU A 51 -3.21 3.76 -10.73
CA LEU A 51 -1.79 4.07 -10.52
C LEU A 51 -1.60 5.46 -9.91
N ILE A 52 -2.39 6.44 -10.33
CA ILE A 52 -2.40 7.81 -9.76
C ILE A 52 -2.85 7.77 -8.30
N ASP A 53 -3.90 7.02 -7.98
CA ASP A 53 -4.40 6.92 -6.60
C ASP A 53 -3.38 6.27 -5.67
N LEU A 54 -2.69 5.22 -6.13
CA LEU A 54 -1.62 4.56 -5.37
C LEU A 54 -0.44 5.52 -5.12
N LYS A 55 0.04 6.20 -6.18
CA LYS A 55 1.12 7.18 -6.07
C LYS A 55 0.74 8.36 -5.18
N THR A 56 -0.54 8.77 -5.19
CA THR A 56 -1.07 9.81 -4.30
C THR A 56 -1.10 9.34 -2.86
N ALA A 57 -1.58 8.12 -2.60
CA ALA A 57 -1.62 7.53 -1.26
C ALA A 57 -0.21 7.43 -0.64
N LEU A 58 0.80 7.09 -1.46
CA LEU A 58 2.22 7.04 -1.08
C LEU A 58 2.90 8.41 -1.00
N GLY A 59 2.23 9.49 -1.41
CA GLY A 59 2.81 10.83 -1.43
C GLY A 59 3.98 10.97 -2.42
N GLU A 60 3.92 10.29 -3.57
CA GLU A 60 4.91 10.40 -4.65
C GLU A 60 4.73 11.68 -5.49
N TYR A 61 3.54 12.28 -5.46
CA TYR A 61 3.30 13.56 -6.12
C TYR A 61 3.76 14.73 -5.23
N GLN A 62 4.78 15.45 -5.70
CA GLN A 62 5.42 16.53 -4.93
C GLN A 62 4.68 17.88 -4.96
N SER A 63 3.51 18.00 -5.61
CA SER A 63 2.80 19.28 -5.60
C SER A 63 2.27 19.59 -4.20
N GLU A 64 2.33 20.86 -3.76
CA GLU A 64 1.80 21.27 -2.44
C GLU A 64 0.32 20.88 -2.26
N LYS A 65 -0.46 20.90 -3.34
CA LYS A 65 -1.86 20.44 -3.36
C LYS A 65 -2.01 18.91 -3.19
N ALA A 66 -0.98 18.14 -3.52
CA ALA A 66 -0.94 16.68 -3.38
C ALA A 66 -0.32 16.21 -2.06
N ARG A 67 0.60 16.98 -1.46
CA ARG A 67 1.18 16.67 -0.13
C ARG A 67 0.12 16.49 0.96
N GLY A 68 -0.94 17.30 0.93
CA GLY A 68 -2.09 17.16 1.85
C GLY A 68 -3.01 15.97 1.56
N ARG A 69 -2.78 15.21 0.48
CA ARG A 69 -3.59 14.04 0.08
C ARG A 69 -2.90 12.71 0.36
N ALA A 70 -1.66 12.73 0.84
CA ALA A 70 -0.97 11.51 1.26
C ALA A 70 -1.78 10.81 2.35
N ALA A 71 -2.00 9.50 2.18
CA ALA A 71 -2.76 8.71 3.15
C ALA A 71 -1.92 8.38 4.38
N VAL A 72 -0.59 8.38 4.23
CA VAL A 72 0.38 7.97 5.24
C VAL A 72 1.25 9.13 5.68
N THR A 73 1.77 9.08 6.91
CA THR A 73 2.81 10.02 7.37
C THR A 73 4.17 9.67 6.75
N GLU A 74 5.13 10.60 6.77
CA GLU A 74 6.50 10.33 6.30
C GLU A 74 7.13 9.14 7.02
N ARG A 75 6.93 9.01 8.34
CA ARG A 75 7.44 7.85 9.12
C ARG A 75 6.82 6.52 8.69
N GLN A 76 5.54 6.52 8.30
CA GLN A 76 4.86 5.33 7.79
C GLN A 76 5.35 5.00 6.37
N LYS A 77 5.51 6.03 5.53
CA LYS A 77 6.07 5.92 4.18
C LYS A 77 7.48 5.33 4.20
N GLU A 78 8.39 5.86 5.01
CA GLU A 78 9.76 5.35 5.15
C GLU A 78 9.79 3.88 5.56
N ALA A 79 9.00 3.50 6.57
CA ALA A 79 8.93 2.11 7.01
C ALA A 79 8.37 1.18 5.91
N ILE A 80 7.36 1.61 5.16
CA ILE A 80 6.79 0.84 4.04
C ILE A 80 7.82 0.68 2.91
N VAL A 81 8.50 1.77 2.54
CA VAL A 81 9.50 1.74 1.46
C VAL A 81 10.64 0.80 1.84
N LEU A 82 11.28 1.03 2.99
CA LEU A 82 12.45 0.24 3.40
C LEU A 82 12.11 -1.25 3.61
N HIS A 83 10.99 -1.55 4.27
CA HIS A 83 10.66 -2.93 4.60
C HIS A 83 9.99 -3.69 3.44
N LEU A 84 9.00 -3.09 2.77
CA LEU A 84 8.17 -3.81 1.79
C LEU A 84 8.61 -3.59 0.34
N ILE A 85 9.29 -2.49 0.02
CA ILE A 85 9.70 -2.16 -1.35
C ILE A 85 11.18 -2.51 -1.56
N ASP A 86 12.04 -2.13 -0.61
CA ASP A 86 13.48 -2.41 -0.67
C ASP A 86 13.85 -3.79 -0.06
N ASP A 87 12.85 -4.57 0.37
CA ASP A 87 12.99 -5.94 0.89
C ASP A 87 13.96 -6.08 2.08
N ARG A 88 14.09 -5.03 2.90
CA ARG A 88 14.88 -5.09 4.13
C ARG A 88 14.12 -5.81 5.23
N SER A 89 14.83 -6.48 6.11
CA SER A 89 14.20 -7.04 7.31
C SER A 89 13.67 -5.93 8.23
N ILE A 90 12.71 -6.29 9.10
CA ILE A 90 12.22 -5.39 10.15
C ILE A 90 13.37 -4.90 11.03
N GLN A 91 14.33 -5.79 11.32
CA GLN A 91 15.48 -5.50 12.17
C GLN A 91 16.41 -4.46 11.52
N GLU A 92 16.81 -4.68 10.26
CA GLU A 92 17.65 -3.73 9.52
C GLU A 92 16.96 -2.37 9.33
N THR A 93 15.64 -2.38 9.08
CA THR A 93 14.85 -1.15 8.94
C THR A 93 14.80 -0.37 10.25
N ALA A 94 14.64 -1.07 11.38
CA ALA A 94 14.65 -0.48 12.72
C ALA A 94 16.00 0.16 13.07
N GLU A 95 17.09 -0.53 12.75
CA GLU A 95 18.46 -0.03 12.93
C GLU A 95 18.72 1.23 12.11
N LEU A 96 18.34 1.22 10.82
CA LEU A 96 18.49 2.38 9.93
C LEU A 96 17.70 3.61 10.40
N LEU A 97 16.51 3.39 10.95
CA LEU A 97 15.64 4.46 11.40
C LEU A 97 15.85 4.84 12.87
N GLY A 98 16.74 4.15 13.60
CA GLY A 98 17.01 4.38 15.01
C GLY A 98 15.80 4.17 15.92
N VAL A 99 14.99 3.15 15.66
CA VAL A 99 13.75 2.86 16.41
C VAL A 99 13.64 1.38 16.78
N ASP A 100 12.68 1.05 17.65
CA ASP A 100 12.40 -0.35 18.01
C ASP A 100 11.78 -1.14 16.84
N PRO A 101 12.15 -2.43 16.64
CA PRO A 101 11.55 -3.31 15.63
C PRO A 101 10.02 -3.36 15.67
N THR A 102 9.40 -3.33 16.85
CA THR A 102 7.94 -3.28 16.98
C THR A 102 7.34 -2.00 16.40
N ALA A 103 8.05 -0.86 16.49
CA ALA A 103 7.62 0.40 15.90
C ALA A 103 7.56 0.32 14.38
N ILE A 104 8.45 -0.44 13.73
CA ILE A 104 8.40 -0.68 12.27
C ILE A 104 7.15 -1.48 11.91
N SER A 105 6.90 -2.60 12.59
CA SER A 105 5.69 -3.40 12.38
C SER A 105 4.41 -2.58 12.53
N HIS A 106 4.33 -1.74 13.56
CA HIS A 106 3.20 -0.82 13.78
C HIS A 106 3.07 0.23 12.67
N ARG A 107 4.17 0.85 12.23
CA ARG A 107 4.17 1.85 11.15
C ARG A 107 3.72 1.26 9.83
N VAL A 108 4.23 0.08 9.47
CA VAL A 108 3.84 -0.64 8.25
C VAL A 108 2.36 -1.01 8.32
N SER A 109 1.93 -1.66 9.40
CA SER A 109 0.54 -2.13 9.53
C SER A 109 -0.47 -0.98 9.53
N SER A 110 -0.19 0.10 10.28
CA SER A 110 -1.05 1.28 10.31
C SER A 110 -1.03 2.06 9.00
N GLY A 111 0.12 2.17 8.34
CA GLY A 111 0.25 2.82 7.04
C GLY A 111 -0.54 2.09 5.95
N LEU A 112 -0.44 0.76 5.88
CA LEU A 112 -1.23 -0.06 4.95
C LEU A 112 -2.73 0.11 5.17
N LYS A 113 -3.20 0.12 6.43
CA LYS A 113 -4.62 0.38 6.74
C LYS A 113 -5.09 1.74 6.20
N ARG A 114 -4.27 2.79 6.33
CA ARG A 114 -4.60 4.12 5.82
C ARG A 114 -4.63 4.16 4.29
N ILE A 115 -3.70 3.48 3.62
CA ILE A 115 -3.70 3.33 2.15
C ILE A 115 -4.98 2.64 1.69
N VAL A 116 -5.36 1.51 2.30
CA VAL A 116 -6.60 0.80 1.96
C VAL A 116 -7.82 1.68 2.17
N GLN A 117 -7.91 2.38 3.30
CA GLN A 117 -9.01 3.30 3.57
C GLN A 117 -9.08 4.45 2.56
N PHE A 118 -7.94 5.01 2.18
CA PHE A 118 -7.86 6.05 1.15
C PHE A 118 -8.39 5.55 -0.19
N LEU A 119 -7.93 4.38 -0.64
CA LEU A 119 -8.38 3.78 -1.90
C LEU A 119 -9.87 3.44 -1.91
N GLN A 120 -10.45 3.09 -0.75
CA GLN A 120 -11.88 2.79 -0.63
C GLN A 120 -12.77 4.04 -0.58
N THR A 121 -12.28 5.14 -0.01
CA THR A 121 -13.11 6.31 0.32
C THR A 121 -12.75 7.58 -0.43
N GLY A 122 -11.59 7.61 -1.09
CA GLY A 122 -10.99 8.79 -1.69
C GLY A 122 -10.54 9.85 -0.67
N ARG A 123 -10.49 9.53 0.63
CA ARG A 123 -10.16 10.48 1.71
C ARG A 123 -8.94 10.01 2.48
N ALA A 124 -8.02 10.93 2.75
CA ALA A 124 -6.91 10.66 3.67
C ALA A 124 -7.49 10.48 5.09
N ALA A 125 -7.02 9.45 5.81
CA ALA A 125 -7.48 9.18 7.17
C ALA A 125 -7.00 10.31 8.10
N SER A 126 -7.94 11.05 8.69
CA SER A 126 -7.70 12.08 9.71
C SER A 126 -7.11 11.49 10.99
#